data_AF-A0A1V6CFP7-F1
#
_entry.id   AF-A0A1V6CFP7-F1
#
_cell.length_a   1.000
_cell.length_b   1.000
_cell.length_c   1.000
_cell.angle_alpha   90.00
_cell.angle_beta   90.00
_cell.angle_gamma   90.00
#
_symmetry.space_group_name_H-M   'P 1'
#
loop_
_entity.id
_entity.type
_entity.pdbx_description
1 polymer ?
#
loop_
_entity_poly.entity_id
_entity_poly.type
_entity_poly.pdbx_seq_one_letter_code
_entity_poly.pdbx_strand_id
1 'polypeptide(L)'
;MLLGGNVVDKRQIGPAMIKQKLEKQLKPCKVLYTLSVCLLAVLASAIPSHGTELTDMFGRQFSIPDRPQKVYSPSPPITNLLYAIDPVMIAGLTVPIREHEKPYLRKEMQLLPVLGGWFGVGNVPNLEMILKINPELIITWKRTSAVNVKVDQTLKTMPIPVISLTLDTIWDYPAAFLYLGKLLGREARGDELAAYARRTLSEMKELAAPQSAKKKVLVYYAEGVDGLSTECHSSLHAELIPLAGGYNVHRCQERNPMGMEKISFEQVMLHNPDVILVMENVFYKSVFSDPRWQRIKAVKNKKVYLIPNQPFNWFDRPPSFMRLLGAKWLANILYPERYHANMVKETQEFFKLFLGIDLNAREAKAVLRQ
;
A
#
# COMPACT_ATOMS: atom_id res chain seq x y z
N MET A 1 -29.82 -35.61 97.75
CA MET A 1 -28.80 -36.10 98.70
C MET A 1 -27.63 -36.62 97.87
N LEU A 2 -26.62 -35.77 97.68
CA LEU A 2 -25.25 -35.89 98.23
C LEU A 2 -24.35 -36.68 97.26
N LEU A 3 -23.67 -36.05 96.29
CA LEU A 3 -22.48 -35.16 96.33
C LEU A 3 -21.14 -35.88 96.60
N GLY A 4 -20.17 -35.62 95.71
CA GLY A 4 -18.72 -35.84 95.86
C GLY A 4 -18.16 -36.87 94.86
N GLY A 5 -17.20 -36.60 93.97
CA GLY A 5 -16.24 -35.52 93.85
C GLY A 5 -14.81 -36.10 93.74
N ASN A 6 -14.10 -35.75 92.65
CA ASN A 6 -12.66 -35.92 92.34
C ASN A 6 -12.18 -37.32 91.89
N VAL A 7 -11.54 -37.56 90.74
CA VAL A 7 -10.55 -36.88 89.85
C VAL A 7 -9.08 -37.20 90.18
N VAL A 8 -8.45 -37.88 89.19
CA VAL A 8 -7.02 -38.09 88.85
C VAL A 8 -6.18 -39.07 89.71
N ASP A 9 -5.70 -40.17 89.09
CA ASP A 9 -4.27 -40.29 88.76
C ASP A 9 -3.97 -41.24 87.58
N LYS A 10 -2.92 -40.84 86.87
CA LYS A 10 -2.36 -41.21 85.58
C LYS A 10 -1.71 -42.59 85.58
N ARG A 11 -1.80 -43.27 84.43
CA ARG A 11 -0.67 -44.05 83.91
C ARG A 11 -0.76 -44.21 82.38
N GLN A 12 0.13 -43.46 81.72
CA GLN A 12 0.87 -43.81 80.49
C GLN A 12 0.11 -44.24 79.23
N ILE A 13 -0.13 -43.30 78.32
CA ILE A 13 -0.03 -43.57 76.87
C ILE A 13 0.72 -42.40 76.23
N GLY A 14 1.94 -42.67 75.76
CA GLY A 14 2.85 -41.68 75.20
C GLY A 14 2.50 -41.22 73.77
N PRO A 15 3.05 -40.09 73.31
CA PRO A 15 2.71 -39.40 72.05
C PRO A 15 3.28 -40.05 70.78
N ALA A 16 3.36 -41.38 70.71
CA ALA A 16 3.96 -42.10 69.58
C ALA A 16 2.94 -42.68 68.58
N MET A 17 1.64 -42.72 68.90
CA MET A 17 0.63 -43.41 68.07
C MET A 17 -0.29 -42.49 67.22
N ILE A 18 -0.06 -41.18 67.21
CA ILE A 18 -0.82 -40.24 66.35
C ILE A 18 -0.03 -39.83 65.09
N LYS A 19 1.31 -39.95 65.09
CA LYS A 19 2.13 -39.68 63.89
C LYS A 19 2.03 -40.76 62.81
N GLN A 20 1.74 -42.01 63.16
CA GLN A 20 1.80 -43.12 62.20
C GLN A 20 0.53 -43.32 61.36
N LYS A 21 -0.56 -42.57 61.62
CA LYS A 21 -1.82 -42.69 60.88
C LYS A 21 -2.15 -41.51 59.97
N LEU A 22 -1.39 -40.40 60.03
CA LEU A 22 -1.54 -39.27 59.11
C LEU A 22 -0.58 -39.30 57.90
N GLU A 23 0.49 -40.09 57.93
CA GLU A 23 1.47 -40.14 56.82
C GLU A 23 1.07 -41.03 55.63
N LYS A 24 -0.09 -41.69 55.67
CA LYS A 24 -0.53 -42.62 54.59
C LYS A 24 -1.57 -42.06 53.62
N GLN A 25 -1.89 -40.76 53.66
CA GLN A 25 -2.94 -40.14 52.85
C GLN A 25 -2.50 -38.90 52.04
N LEU A 26 -1.19 -38.66 51.88
CA LEU A 26 -0.68 -37.63 50.98
C LEU A 26 0.23 -38.29 49.93
N LYS A 27 -0.38 -38.93 48.93
CA LYS A 27 0.32 -39.15 47.67
C LYS A 27 0.54 -37.76 47.05
N PRO A 28 1.78 -37.31 46.81
CA PRO A 28 1.99 -36.07 46.07
C PRO A 28 1.36 -36.25 44.69
N CYS A 29 0.32 -35.47 44.42
CA CYS A 29 -0.38 -35.47 43.16
C CYS A 29 0.58 -34.92 42.09
N LYS A 30 1.37 -35.81 41.47
CA LYS A 30 2.32 -35.45 40.40
C LYS A 30 1.64 -34.67 39.28
N VAL A 31 0.33 -34.88 39.09
CA VAL A 31 -0.52 -34.18 38.11
C VAL A 31 -0.74 -32.70 38.47
N LEU A 32 -0.87 -32.35 39.76
CA LEU A 32 -1.00 -30.93 40.17
C LEU A 32 0.33 -30.18 40.06
N TYR A 33 1.45 -30.86 40.29
CA TYR A 33 2.79 -30.27 40.17
C TYR A 33 3.17 -30.07 38.69
N THR A 34 2.85 -31.01 37.80
CA THR A 34 3.06 -30.82 36.35
C THR A 34 2.12 -29.77 35.75
N LEU A 35 0.87 -29.66 36.21
CA LEU A 35 -0.03 -28.57 35.79
C LEU A 35 0.45 -27.18 36.25
N SER A 36 0.97 -27.05 37.48
CA SER A 36 1.50 -25.78 37.98
C SER A 36 2.79 -25.35 37.27
N VAL A 37 3.69 -26.31 36.95
CA VAL A 37 4.92 -26.02 36.21
C VAL A 37 4.63 -25.67 34.74
N CYS A 38 3.64 -26.31 34.10
CA CYS A 38 3.17 -25.89 32.76
C CYS A 38 2.50 -24.51 32.78
N LEU A 39 1.73 -24.15 33.82
CA LEU A 39 1.10 -22.84 33.93
C LEU A 39 2.12 -21.71 34.17
N LEU A 40 3.18 -21.97 34.93
CA LEU A 40 4.31 -21.05 35.15
C LEU A 40 5.21 -20.92 33.92
N ALA A 41 5.39 -21.98 33.11
CA ALA A 41 6.14 -21.90 31.85
C ALA A 41 5.39 -21.13 30.74
N VAL A 42 4.05 -21.17 30.75
CA VAL A 42 3.21 -20.35 29.85
C VAL A 42 3.23 -18.87 30.26
N LEU A 43 3.27 -18.56 31.55
CA LEU A 43 3.39 -17.18 32.05
C LEU A 43 4.79 -16.57 31.82
N ALA A 44 5.85 -17.38 31.82
CA ALA A 44 7.21 -16.91 31.53
C ALA A 44 7.51 -16.70 30.03
N SER A 45 6.57 -17.07 29.15
CA SER A 45 6.67 -16.85 27.70
C SER A 45 5.88 -15.63 27.22
N ALA A 46 5.28 -14.86 28.13
CA ALA A 46 4.73 -13.55 27.81
C ALA A 46 5.91 -12.61 27.51
N ILE A 47 6.40 -12.66 26.27
CA ILE A 47 7.22 -11.58 25.72
C ILE A 47 6.41 -10.31 26.00
N PRO A 48 6.92 -9.35 26.79
CA PRO A 48 6.23 -8.08 26.93
C PRO A 48 6.09 -7.50 25.53
N SER A 49 4.86 -7.52 25.01
CA SER A 49 4.44 -6.72 23.88
C SER A 49 4.65 -5.29 24.33
N HIS A 50 5.85 -4.76 24.11
CA HIS A 50 6.10 -3.34 24.26
C HIS A 50 5.13 -2.68 23.27
N GLY A 51 4.21 -1.91 23.85
CA GLY A 51 3.26 -1.12 23.10
C GLY A 51 3.88 0.25 22.90
N THR A 52 3.95 0.70 21.66
CA THR A 52 4.28 2.09 21.39
C THR A 52 3.01 2.92 21.56
N GLU A 53 3.10 3.97 22.39
CA GLU A 53 2.03 4.96 22.50
C GLU A 53 1.93 5.75 21.19
N LEU A 54 0.74 5.73 20.60
CA LEU A 54 0.39 6.39 19.36
C LEU A 54 -0.72 7.41 19.62
N THR A 55 -0.42 8.68 19.35
CA THR A 55 -1.46 9.70 19.21
C THR A 55 -1.95 9.69 17.76
N ASP A 56 -3.24 9.41 17.60
CA ASP A 56 -3.86 9.33 16.29
C ASP A 56 -4.14 10.73 15.68
N MET A 57 -4.61 10.78 14.44
CA MET A 57 -4.88 12.04 13.73
C MET A 57 -6.00 12.90 14.37
N PHE A 58 -6.77 12.34 15.31
CA PHE A 58 -7.83 13.02 16.05
C PHE A 58 -7.40 13.42 17.47
N GLY A 59 -6.14 13.18 17.85
CA GLY A 59 -5.60 13.47 19.18
C GLY A 59 -5.94 12.42 20.24
N ARG A 60 -6.47 11.26 19.85
CA ARG A 60 -6.77 10.14 20.76
C ARG A 60 -5.49 9.33 20.99
N GLN A 61 -5.29 8.88 22.22
CA GLN A 61 -4.14 8.04 22.59
C GLN A 61 -4.50 6.56 22.51
N PHE A 62 -3.60 5.78 21.91
CA PHE A 62 -3.70 4.33 21.78
C PHE A 62 -2.35 3.70 22.08
N SER A 63 -2.36 2.52 22.70
CA SER A 63 -1.19 1.66 22.77
C SER A 63 -1.29 0.63 21.65
N ILE A 64 -0.36 0.64 20.70
CA ILE A 64 -0.31 -0.32 19.58
C ILE A 64 0.94 -1.21 19.69
N PRO A 65 0.92 -2.45 19.18
CA PRO A 65 2.13 -3.27 19.13
C PRO A 65 3.25 -2.55 18.38
N ASP A 66 4.50 -2.67 18.83
CA ASP A 66 5.68 -2.13 18.13
C ASP A 66 5.80 -2.61 16.67
N ARG A 67 5.19 -3.75 16.37
CA ARG A 67 5.18 -4.37 15.05
C ARG A 67 3.76 -4.83 14.67
N PRO A 68 2.86 -3.91 14.25
CA PRO A 68 1.50 -4.27 13.86
C PRO A 68 1.50 -5.32 12.75
N GLN A 69 0.55 -6.26 12.85
CA GLN A 69 0.32 -7.37 11.92
C GLN A 69 -1.01 -7.26 11.18
N LYS A 70 -1.88 -6.30 11.53
CA LYS A 70 -3.18 -6.13 10.89
C LYS A 70 -3.50 -4.65 10.67
N VAL A 71 -3.08 -4.14 9.53
CA VAL A 71 -3.23 -2.74 9.12
C VAL A 71 -4.21 -2.67 7.95
N TYR A 72 -5.14 -1.72 8.01
CA TYR A 72 -6.08 -1.48 6.93
C TYR A 72 -5.89 -0.09 6.33
N SER A 73 -6.01 0.02 5.01
CA SER A 73 -6.20 1.32 4.37
C SER A 73 -7.46 1.33 3.50
N PRO A 74 -8.35 2.30 3.71
CA PRO A 74 -9.53 2.50 2.86
C PRO A 74 -9.19 3.28 1.58
N SER A 75 -7.94 3.26 1.11
CA SER A 75 -7.50 4.00 -0.09
C SER A 75 -6.47 3.20 -0.91
N PRO A 76 -6.70 2.98 -2.22
CA PRO A 76 -5.79 2.19 -3.04
C PRO A 76 -4.31 2.64 -3.04
N PRO A 77 -3.96 3.94 -3.10
CA PRO A 77 -2.55 4.38 -3.05
C PRO A 77 -1.81 3.91 -1.79
N ILE A 78 -2.45 4.00 -0.64
CA ILE A 78 -1.87 3.60 0.64
C ILE A 78 -1.88 2.08 0.78
N THR A 79 -2.91 1.37 0.31
CA THR A 79 -2.91 -0.10 0.25
C THR A 79 -1.74 -0.62 -0.59
N ASN A 80 -1.46 0.03 -1.73
CA ASN A 80 -0.30 -0.30 -2.54
C ASN A 80 1.01 -0.01 -1.78
N LEU A 81 1.11 1.13 -1.09
CA LEU A 81 2.28 1.44 -0.29
C LEU A 81 2.52 0.42 0.85
N LEU A 82 1.45 0.00 1.54
CA LEU A 82 1.48 -1.06 2.54
C LEU A 82 1.93 -2.39 1.92
N TYR A 83 1.47 -2.72 0.71
CA TYR A 83 1.91 -3.93 0.01
C TYR A 83 3.43 -3.92 -0.16
N ALA A 84 4.00 -2.79 -0.59
CA ALA A 84 5.45 -2.70 -0.82
C ALA A 84 6.25 -2.85 0.48
N ILE A 85 5.75 -2.32 1.60
CA ILE A 85 6.36 -2.47 2.92
C ILE A 85 6.27 -3.91 3.40
N ASP A 86 5.05 -4.44 3.56
CA ASP A 86 4.82 -5.81 4.00
C ASP A 86 3.37 -6.23 3.65
N PRO A 87 3.15 -7.07 2.63
CA PRO A 87 1.79 -7.44 2.22
C PRO A 87 1.10 -8.35 3.24
N VAL A 88 1.83 -9.01 4.14
CA VAL A 88 1.26 -9.92 5.13
C VAL A 88 0.46 -9.16 6.20
N MET A 89 0.78 -7.89 6.44
CA MET A 89 0.08 -7.08 7.44
C MET A 89 -1.26 -6.52 6.95
N ILE A 90 -1.58 -6.63 5.66
CA ILE A 90 -2.78 -6.00 5.09
C ILE A 90 -4.01 -6.78 5.56
N ALA A 91 -4.92 -6.10 6.24
CA ALA A 91 -6.12 -6.70 6.80
C ALA A 91 -7.20 -6.99 5.75
N GLY A 92 -7.23 -6.25 4.64
CA GLY A 92 -8.25 -6.37 3.62
C GLY A 92 -8.00 -5.49 2.41
N LEU A 93 -8.65 -5.83 1.31
CA LEU A 93 -8.53 -5.15 0.03
C LEU A 93 -9.58 -4.06 -0.13
N THR A 94 -9.25 -3.02 -0.90
CA THR A 94 -10.22 -1.97 -1.25
C THR A 94 -11.09 -2.36 -2.45
N VAL A 95 -10.58 -3.24 -3.31
CA VAL A 95 -11.24 -3.76 -4.52
C VAL A 95 -10.87 -5.23 -4.71
N PRO A 96 -11.68 -6.04 -5.41
CA PRO A 96 -11.30 -7.40 -5.73
C PRO A 96 -10.08 -7.43 -6.68
N ILE A 97 -9.18 -8.39 -6.46
CA ILE A 97 -8.06 -8.69 -7.37
C ILE A 97 -8.61 -9.34 -8.64
N ARG A 98 -8.22 -8.83 -9.80
CA ARG A 98 -8.62 -9.39 -11.10
C ARG A 98 -7.73 -10.56 -11.48
N GLU A 99 -8.26 -11.51 -12.26
CA GLU A 99 -7.52 -12.72 -12.66
C GLU A 99 -6.16 -12.43 -13.30
N HIS A 100 -6.07 -11.39 -14.13
CA HIS A 100 -4.83 -11.03 -14.81
C HIS A 100 -3.78 -10.37 -13.89
N GLU A 101 -4.20 -9.87 -12.72
CA GLU A 101 -3.30 -9.26 -11.73
C GLU A 101 -2.66 -10.34 -10.82
N LYS A 102 -3.35 -11.46 -10.62
CA LYS A 102 -2.93 -12.56 -9.72
C LYS A 102 -1.50 -13.08 -9.94
N PRO A 103 -1.00 -13.27 -11.18
CA PRO A 103 0.37 -13.75 -11.39
C PRO A 103 1.44 -12.80 -10.88
N TYR A 104 1.11 -11.52 -10.72
CA TYR A 104 2.04 -10.45 -10.33
C TYR A 104 1.83 -9.97 -8.89
N LEU A 105 1.04 -10.71 -8.11
CA LEU A 105 0.77 -10.43 -6.71
C LEU A 105 1.08 -11.65 -5.87
N ARG A 106 1.51 -11.39 -4.63
CA ARG A 106 1.67 -12.43 -3.62
C ARG A 106 0.37 -13.19 -3.36
N LYS A 107 0.48 -14.52 -3.19
CA LYS A 107 -0.69 -15.41 -3.07
C LYS A 107 -1.55 -15.08 -1.85
N GLU A 108 -0.91 -14.62 -0.78
CA GLU A 108 -1.54 -14.21 0.47
C GLU A 108 -2.58 -13.11 0.26
N MET A 109 -2.36 -12.21 -0.71
CA MET A 109 -3.31 -11.14 -1.03
C MET A 109 -4.64 -11.66 -1.57
N GLN A 110 -4.64 -12.82 -2.22
CA GLN A 110 -5.83 -13.41 -2.85
C GLN A 110 -6.81 -13.98 -1.81
N LEU A 111 -6.37 -14.14 -0.56
CA LEU A 111 -7.17 -14.66 0.54
C LEU A 111 -7.83 -13.54 1.37
N LEU A 112 -7.48 -12.28 1.11
CA LEU A 112 -7.96 -11.15 1.89
C LEU A 112 -9.39 -10.79 1.53
N PRO A 113 -10.23 -10.43 2.51
CA PRO A 113 -11.58 -9.95 2.24
C PRO A 113 -11.55 -8.58 1.56
N VAL A 114 -12.55 -8.30 0.72
CA VAL A 114 -12.75 -6.97 0.15
C VAL A 114 -13.59 -6.14 1.12
N LEU A 115 -12.98 -5.08 1.66
CA LEU A 115 -13.57 -4.19 2.66
C LEU A 115 -14.00 -2.84 2.07
N GLY A 116 -13.64 -2.54 0.82
CA GLY A 116 -14.01 -1.30 0.14
C GLY A 116 -13.10 -0.12 0.51
N GLY A 117 -13.54 1.12 0.27
CA GLY A 117 -12.72 2.29 0.60
C GLY A 117 -13.31 3.57 0.05
N TRP A 118 -12.78 4.72 0.48
CA TRP A 118 -13.20 6.04 0.04
C TRP A 118 -12.31 6.52 -1.11
N PHE A 119 -12.67 6.16 -2.33
CA PHE A 119 -11.95 6.53 -3.55
C PHE A 119 -12.87 6.58 -4.77
N GLY A 120 -12.47 7.33 -5.80
CA GLY A 120 -13.31 7.53 -6.99
C GLY A 120 -14.68 8.12 -6.66
N VAL A 121 -15.66 7.84 -7.51
CA VAL A 121 -17.04 8.31 -7.34
C VAL A 121 -17.87 7.21 -6.68
N GLY A 122 -18.40 7.48 -5.49
CA GLY A 122 -19.41 6.65 -4.82
C GLY A 122 -18.91 5.41 -4.07
N ASN A 123 -17.62 5.08 -4.09
CA ASN A 123 -17.11 3.95 -3.30
C ASN A 123 -17.07 4.30 -1.81
N VAL A 124 -17.54 3.36 -1.00
CA VAL A 124 -17.53 3.44 0.47
C VAL A 124 -17.09 2.09 1.05
N PRO A 125 -16.40 2.07 2.20
CA PRO A 125 -16.03 0.83 2.86
C PRO A 125 -17.19 0.21 3.64
N ASN A 126 -17.09 -1.10 3.88
CA ASN A 126 -17.95 -1.83 4.81
C ASN A 126 -17.42 -1.69 6.25
N LEU A 127 -17.96 -0.72 6.99
CA LEU A 127 -17.50 -0.41 8.35
C LEU A 127 -17.70 -1.56 9.34
N GLU A 128 -18.81 -2.30 9.24
CA GLU A 128 -19.09 -3.45 10.11
C GLU A 128 -18.02 -4.53 9.92
N MET A 129 -17.66 -4.84 8.68
CA MET A 129 -16.60 -5.81 8.39
C MET A 129 -15.22 -5.33 8.84
N ILE A 130 -14.94 -4.02 8.74
CA ILE A 130 -13.70 -3.44 9.28
C ILE A 130 -13.65 -3.58 10.80
N LEU A 131 -14.74 -3.30 11.51
CA LEU A 131 -14.81 -3.51 12.96
C LEU A 131 -14.66 -4.99 13.33
N LYS A 132 -15.29 -5.89 12.55
CA LYS A 132 -15.21 -7.33 12.76
C LYS A 132 -13.81 -7.90 12.57
N ILE A 133 -13.07 -7.44 11.56
CA ILE A 133 -11.68 -7.89 11.34
C ILE A 133 -10.72 -7.28 12.37
N ASN A 134 -11.12 -6.17 13.00
CA ASN A 134 -10.44 -5.50 14.10
C ASN A 134 -8.96 -5.20 13.78
N PRO A 135 -8.67 -4.33 12.80
CA PRO A 135 -7.31 -3.92 12.50
C PRO A 135 -6.71 -3.15 13.67
N GLU A 136 -5.40 -3.27 13.85
CA GLU A 136 -4.63 -2.59 14.88
C GLU A 136 -4.37 -1.12 14.52
N LEU A 137 -4.45 -0.78 13.23
CA LEU A 137 -4.23 0.56 12.71
C LEU A 137 -4.97 0.77 11.39
N ILE A 138 -5.59 1.94 11.23
CA ILE A 138 -6.09 2.42 9.94
C ILE A 138 -5.17 3.53 9.42
N ILE A 139 -4.71 3.42 8.18
CA ILE A 139 -3.94 4.47 7.51
C ILE A 139 -4.75 5.06 6.35
N THR A 140 -5.08 6.33 6.44
CA THR A 140 -5.82 7.06 5.40
C THR A 140 -4.89 7.85 4.49
N TRP A 141 -5.36 8.13 3.28
CA TRP A 141 -4.73 9.10 2.40
C TRP A 141 -5.28 10.50 2.70
N LYS A 142 -4.42 11.39 3.18
CA LYS A 142 -4.76 12.80 3.39
C LYS A 142 -4.99 13.45 2.03
N ARG A 143 -6.18 14.00 1.82
CA ARG A 143 -6.45 14.93 0.71
C ARG A 143 -7.13 16.18 1.25
N THR A 144 -7.15 17.25 0.48
CA THR A 144 -7.93 18.47 0.80
C THR A 144 -9.21 18.43 -0.01
N SER A 145 -10.29 17.85 0.54
CA SER A 145 -11.59 17.81 -0.13
C SER A 145 -12.73 17.75 0.88
N ALA A 146 -13.92 18.24 0.49
CA ALA A 146 -15.13 18.16 1.32
C ALA A 146 -15.52 16.69 1.66
N VAL A 147 -15.13 15.73 0.82
CA VAL A 147 -15.31 14.29 1.06
C VAL A 147 -14.60 13.85 2.34
N ASN A 148 -13.45 14.45 2.65
CA ASN A 148 -12.64 14.04 3.80
C ASN A 148 -13.28 14.45 5.14
N VAL A 149 -14.11 15.49 5.17
CA VAL A 149 -14.80 15.88 6.42
C VAL A 149 -15.74 14.77 6.89
N LYS A 150 -16.52 14.17 5.98
CA LYS A 150 -17.45 13.07 6.32
C LYS A 150 -16.69 11.78 6.66
N VAL A 151 -15.59 11.52 5.95
CA VAL A 151 -14.70 10.37 6.22
C VAL A 151 -14.09 10.51 7.61
N ASP A 152 -13.53 11.68 7.94
CA ASP A 152 -12.92 11.96 9.24
C ASP A 152 -13.93 11.85 10.38
N GLN A 153 -15.15 12.38 10.20
CA GLN A 153 -16.25 12.20 11.18
C GLN A 153 -16.58 10.73 11.42
N THR A 154 -16.58 9.90 10.37
CA THR A 154 -16.83 8.46 10.47
C THR A 154 -15.69 7.75 11.19
N LEU A 155 -14.45 8.05 10.83
CA LEU A 155 -13.26 7.43 11.40
C LEU A 155 -13.03 7.81 12.87
N LYS A 156 -13.40 9.04 13.24
CA LYS A 156 -13.29 9.54 14.63
C LYS A 156 -14.12 8.74 15.64
N THR A 157 -15.20 8.10 15.21
CA THR A 157 -16.04 7.26 16.09
C THR A 157 -15.57 5.81 16.16
N MET A 158 -14.64 5.39 15.31
CA MET A 158 -14.14 4.02 15.30
C MET A 158 -13.17 3.78 16.48
N PRO A 159 -13.26 2.67 17.21
CA PRO A 159 -12.37 2.35 18.33
C PRO A 159 -10.99 1.83 17.89
N ILE A 160 -10.48 2.31 16.75
CA ILE A 160 -9.23 1.90 16.12
C ILE A 160 -8.40 3.17 15.87
N PRO A 161 -7.08 3.16 16.14
CA PRO A 161 -6.23 4.32 15.84
C PRO A 161 -6.19 4.59 14.34
N VAL A 162 -6.20 5.87 13.99
CA VAL A 162 -6.20 6.33 12.59
C VAL A 162 -5.05 7.29 12.37
N ILE A 163 -4.20 7.02 11.39
CA ILE A 163 -3.13 7.91 10.95
C ILE A 163 -3.42 8.34 9.52
N SER A 164 -3.07 9.58 9.18
CA SER A 164 -3.20 10.11 7.83
C SER A 164 -1.83 10.30 7.20
N LEU A 165 -1.67 9.82 5.98
CA LEU A 165 -0.44 9.96 5.19
C LEU A 165 -0.68 10.89 4.00
N THR A 166 0.23 11.82 3.79
CA THR A 166 0.25 12.66 2.59
C THR A 166 1.04 11.96 1.48
N LEU A 167 0.45 11.89 0.29
CA LEU A 167 1.06 11.39 -0.95
C LEU A 167 0.51 12.25 -2.10
N ASP A 168 0.88 13.52 -2.13
CA ASP A 168 0.38 14.48 -3.10
C ASP A 168 1.17 14.41 -4.41
N THR A 169 2.44 14.02 -4.32
CA THR A 169 3.39 13.96 -5.43
C THR A 169 4.24 12.69 -5.38
N ILE A 170 4.88 12.34 -6.49
CA ILE A 170 5.85 11.23 -6.50
C ILE A 170 7.05 11.48 -5.56
N TRP A 171 7.32 12.75 -5.24
CA TRP A 171 8.41 13.16 -4.36
C TRP A 171 8.17 12.83 -2.88
N ASP A 172 6.93 12.50 -2.51
CA ASP A 172 6.57 12.15 -1.14
C ASP A 172 6.92 10.69 -0.80
N TYR A 173 7.05 9.81 -1.81
CA TYR A 173 7.27 8.36 -1.61
C TYR A 173 8.49 8.02 -0.74
N PRO A 174 9.69 8.62 -0.94
CA PRO A 174 10.82 8.34 -0.06
C PRO A 174 10.54 8.61 1.41
N ALA A 175 9.89 9.72 1.75
CA ALA A 175 9.55 10.05 3.12
C ALA A 175 8.45 9.14 3.66
N ALA A 176 7.46 8.80 2.83
CA ALA A 176 6.39 7.88 3.17
C ALA A 176 6.90 6.47 3.48
N PHE A 177 7.86 5.94 2.71
CA PHE A 177 8.50 4.64 2.99
C PHE A 177 9.25 4.64 4.32
N LEU A 178 10.02 5.70 4.61
CA LEU A 178 10.72 5.82 5.89
C LEU A 178 9.75 5.91 7.07
N TYR A 179 8.71 6.74 6.93
CA TYR A 179 7.70 6.92 7.96
C TYR A 179 6.95 5.62 8.26
N LEU A 180 6.43 4.95 7.24
CA LEU A 180 5.73 3.67 7.42
C LEU A 180 6.67 2.55 7.86
N GLY A 181 7.92 2.54 7.37
CA GLY A 181 8.95 1.62 7.83
C GLY A 181 9.12 1.71 9.34
N LYS A 182 9.27 2.92 9.90
CA LYS A 182 9.36 3.12 11.34
C LYS A 182 8.05 2.82 12.08
N LEU A 183 6.92 3.34 11.59
CA LEU A 183 5.62 3.18 12.25
C LEU A 183 5.20 1.71 12.37
N LEU A 184 5.62 0.87 11.43
CA LEU A 184 5.20 -0.53 11.32
C LEU A 184 6.30 -1.52 11.78
N GLY A 185 7.41 -1.04 12.34
CA GLY A 185 8.55 -1.88 12.75
C GLY A 185 9.17 -2.64 11.58
N ARG A 186 9.34 -1.97 10.43
CA ARG A 186 9.89 -2.42 9.15
C ARG A 186 10.94 -1.42 8.61
N GLU A 187 11.77 -0.85 9.48
CA GLU A 187 12.70 0.25 9.18
C GLU A 187 13.64 -0.08 8.03
N ALA A 188 14.35 -1.21 8.11
CA ALA A 188 15.30 -1.63 7.06
C ALA A 188 14.62 -1.77 5.69
N ARG A 189 13.35 -2.20 5.69
CA ARG A 189 12.55 -2.32 4.47
C ARG A 189 12.12 -0.93 3.95
N GLY A 190 11.70 -0.04 4.85
CA GLY A 190 11.43 1.36 4.51
C GLY A 190 12.65 2.06 3.90
N ASP A 191 13.84 1.85 4.48
CA ASP A 191 15.11 2.39 3.99
C ASP A 191 15.45 1.91 2.59
N GLU A 192 15.32 0.60 2.33
CA GLU A 192 15.59 -0.02 1.03
C GLU A 192 14.71 0.59 -0.08
N LEU A 193 13.39 0.68 0.16
CA LEU A 193 12.44 1.23 -0.80
C LEU A 193 12.65 2.73 -1.02
N ALA A 194 12.92 3.47 0.06
CA ALA A 194 13.22 4.90 -0.01
C ALA A 194 14.51 5.17 -0.82
N ALA A 195 15.53 4.33 -0.68
CA ALA A 195 16.77 4.45 -1.44
C ALA A 195 16.56 4.26 -2.94
N TYR A 196 15.75 3.28 -3.34
CA TYR A 196 15.37 3.10 -4.75
C TYR A 196 14.59 4.33 -5.27
N ALA A 197 13.62 4.82 -4.49
CA ALA A 197 12.81 5.97 -4.87
C ALA A 197 13.67 7.23 -5.06
N ARG A 198 14.56 7.56 -4.11
CA ARG A 198 15.46 8.72 -4.22
C ARG A 198 16.36 8.65 -5.45
N ARG A 199 16.92 7.48 -5.75
CA ARG A 199 17.79 7.27 -6.91
C ARG A 199 17.03 7.55 -8.20
N THR A 200 15.85 6.94 -8.36
CA THR A 200 14.99 7.14 -9.53
C THR A 200 14.62 8.61 -9.70
N LEU A 201 14.23 9.29 -8.62
CA LEU A 201 13.86 10.70 -8.67
C LEU A 201 15.05 11.60 -9.03
N SER A 202 16.26 11.27 -8.56
CA SER A 202 17.49 11.98 -8.95
C SER A 202 17.79 11.80 -10.45
N GLU A 203 17.73 10.57 -10.96
CA GLU A 203 17.92 10.27 -12.38
C GLU A 203 16.94 11.06 -13.26
N MET A 204 15.65 11.10 -12.86
CA MET A 204 14.63 11.83 -13.60
C MET A 204 14.86 13.35 -13.55
N LYS A 205 15.28 13.89 -12.40
CA LYS A 205 15.63 15.31 -12.26
C LYS A 205 16.79 15.71 -13.18
N GLU A 206 17.82 14.87 -13.28
CA GLU A 206 18.96 15.09 -14.17
C GLU A 206 18.54 15.03 -15.65
N LEU A 207 17.70 14.07 -16.03
CA LEU A 207 17.16 13.96 -17.39
C LEU A 207 16.31 15.19 -17.78
N ALA A 208 15.49 15.68 -16.84
CA ALA A 208 14.58 16.81 -17.01
C ALA A 208 15.27 18.19 -16.89
N ALA A 209 16.53 18.24 -16.46
CA ALA A 209 17.32 19.48 -16.33
C ALA A 209 17.30 20.32 -17.63
N PRO A 210 17.47 21.66 -17.54
CA PRO A 210 17.00 22.62 -18.55
C PRO A 210 17.42 22.29 -19.98
N GLN A 211 16.53 21.60 -20.68
CA GLN A 211 16.51 21.55 -22.13
C GLN A 211 15.84 22.83 -22.62
N SER A 212 16.35 23.43 -23.69
CA SER A 212 15.57 24.50 -24.35
C SER A 212 14.18 23.96 -24.68
N ALA A 213 13.12 24.77 -24.50
CA ALA A 213 11.75 24.31 -24.73
C ALA A 213 11.53 23.69 -26.12
N LYS A 214 12.32 24.10 -27.11
CA LYS A 214 12.37 23.53 -28.47
C LYS A 214 12.84 22.07 -28.55
N LYS A 215 13.42 21.50 -27.49
CA LYS A 215 13.93 20.13 -27.45
C LYS A 215 13.03 19.14 -26.71
N LYS A 216 11.96 19.60 -26.04
CA LYS A 216 11.08 18.70 -25.27
C LYS A 216 10.14 17.96 -26.20
N VAL A 217 9.97 16.66 -25.96
CA VAL A 217 8.99 15.81 -26.66
C VAL A 217 7.58 16.22 -26.25
N LEU A 218 6.72 16.53 -27.21
CA LEU A 218 5.32 16.87 -26.98
C LEU A 218 4.51 15.59 -26.68
N VAL A 219 3.94 15.51 -25.49
CA VAL A 219 3.21 14.33 -25.01
C VAL A 219 1.74 14.67 -24.80
N TYR A 220 0.87 13.86 -25.40
CA TYR A 220 -0.56 13.83 -25.11
C TYR A 220 -0.90 12.59 -24.28
N TYR A 221 -1.57 12.78 -23.15
CA TYR A 221 -2.10 11.67 -22.34
C TYR A 221 -3.57 11.46 -22.69
N ALA A 222 -3.85 10.38 -23.42
CA ALA A 222 -5.17 10.01 -23.87
C ALA A 222 -5.85 9.08 -22.86
N GLU A 223 -6.97 9.54 -22.33
CA GLU A 223 -7.87 8.80 -21.45
C GLU A 223 -9.26 8.70 -22.05
N GLY A 224 -10.06 7.77 -21.52
CA GLY A 224 -11.38 7.45 -22.04
C GLY A 224 -11.34 6.54 -23.27
N VAL A 225 -12.46 5.89 -23.55
CA VAL A 225 -12.59 4.93 -24.64
C VAL A 225 -12.40 5.54 -26.04
N ASP A 226 -12.55 6.86 -26.15
CA ASP A 226 -12.38 7.66 -27.37
C ASP A 226 -11.04 8.42 -27.41
N GLY A 227 -10.25 8.38 -26.33
CA GLY A 227 -9.01 9.13 -26.19
C GLY A 227 -9.21 10.64 -26.12
N LEU A 228 -10.42 11.13 -25.80
CA LEU A 228 -10.79 12.56 -25.74
C LEU A 228 -11.07 13.06 -24.31
N SER A 229 -10.56 12.32 -23.32
CA SER A 229 -10.28 12.84 -21.98
C SER A 229 -8.76 12.93 -21.80
N THR A 230 -8.30 13.90 -21.00
CA THR A 230 -6.88 14.11 -20.72
C THR A 230 -6.69 14.83 -19.39
N GLU A 231 -5.45 15.15 -19.06
CA GLU A 231 -5.08 15.78 -17.79
C GLU A 231 -4.38 17.12 -18.02
N CYS A 232 -4.74 18.11 -17.20
CA CYS A 232 -3.98 19.36 -17.14
C CYS A 232 -2.53 19.09 -16.78
N HIS A 233 -1.62 19.88 -17.35
CA HIS A 233 -0.19 19.80 -17.02
C HIS A 233 0.18 19.90 -15.52
N SER A 234 -0.69 20.49 -14.70
CA SER A 234 -0.51 20.62 -13.24
C SER A 234 -1.13 19.48 -12.44
N SER A 235 -1.88 18.58 -13.09
CA SER A 235 -2.59 17.49 -12.41
C SER A 235 -1.61 16.44 -11.91
N LEU A 236 -1.88 15.90 -10.71
CA LEU A 236 -1.15 14.74 -10.17
C LEU A 236 -1.20 13.52 -11.09
N HIS A 237 -2.22 13.47 -11.97
CA HIS A 237 -2.46 12.39 -12.90
C HIS A 237 -1.55 12.47 -14.14
N ALA A 238 -0.92 13.63 -14.40
CA ALA A 238 0.01 13.86 -15.50
C ALA A 238 1.47 14.07 -15.05
N GLU A 239 1.75 13.99 -13.75
CA GLU A 239 3.03 14.37 -13.11
C GLU A 239 4.27 13.71 -13.75
N LEU A 240 4.13 12.48 -14.25
CA LEU A 240 5.25 11.73 -14.81
C LEU A 240 5.75 12.30 -16.14
N ILE A 241 4.92 13.02 -16.90
CA ILE A 241 5.33 13.63 -18.17
C ILE A 241 6.46 14.64 -17.96
N PRO A 242 6.27 15.71 -17.16
CA PRO A 242 7.36 16.65 -16.91
C PRO A 242 8.51 16.02 -16.13
N LEU A 243 8.24 15.06 -15.24
CA LEU A 243 9.29 14.33 -14.51
C LEU A 243 10.24 13.58 -15.45
N ALA A 244 9.71 12.90 -16.47
CA ALA A 244 10.49 12.22 -17.50
C ALA A 244 11.04 13.18 -18.59
N GLY A 245 10.95 14.50 -18.38
CA GLY A 245 11.44 15.52 -19.30
C GLY A 245 10.54 15.81 -20.50
N GLY A 246 9.34 15.23 -20.56
CA GLY A 246 8.34 15.53 -21.59
C GLY A 246 7.64 16.86 -21.39
N TYR A 247 6.89 17.30 -22.40
CA TYR A 247 6.01 18.46 -22.32
C TYR A 247 4.56 18.04 -22.52
N ASN A 248 3.74 18.11 -21.47
CA ASN A 248 2.29 17.87 -21.61
C ASN A 248 1.67 18.98 -22.46
N VAL A 249 1.10 18.60 -23.60
CA VAL A 249 0.50 19.52 -24.57
C VAL A 249 -0.75 20.22 -24.02
N HIS A 250 -1.47 19.59 -23.09
CA HIS A 250 -2.70 20.12 -22.55
C HIS A 250 -2.46 21.06 -21.36
N ARG A 251 -2.47 22.36 -21.65
CA ARG A 251 -2.25 23.43 -20.67
C ARG A 251 -3.59 24.00 -20.21
N CYS A 252 -4.08 23.53 -19.07
CA CYS A 252 -5.29 24.04 -18.43
C CYS A 252 -5.12 24.20 -16.91
N GLN A 253 -6.12 24.81 -16.29
CA GLN A 253 -6.33 24.79 -14.85
C GLN A 253 -7.27 23.63 -14.52
N GLU A 254 -6.83 22.76 -13.61
CA GLU A 254 -7.60 21.61 -13.15
C GLU A 254 -8.93 22.07 -12.53
N ARG A 255 -10.04 21.51 -13.00
CA ARG A 255 -11.39 21.86 -12.50
C ARG A 255 -11.89 20.86 -11.47
N ASN A 256 -11.39 19.63 -11.54
CA ASN A 256 -11.80 18.53 -10.69
C ASN A 256 -10.56 17.75 -10.25
N PRO A 257 -10.36 17.48 -8.94
CA PRO A 257 -9.28 16.64 -8.43
C PRO A 257 -9.24 15.19 -8.96
N MET A 258 -10.30 14.74 -9.63
CA MET A 258 -10.34 13.46 -10.32
C MET A 258 -9.80 13.53 -11.75
N GLY A 259 -9.55 14.72 -12.29
CA GLY A 259 -9.09 14.93 -13.66
C GLY A 259 -10.11 14.53 -14.74
N MET A 260 -9.64 13.86 -15.80
CA MET A 260 -10.39 13.47 -17.00
C MET A 260 -11.00 14.64 -17.77
N GLU A 261 -10.28 15.75 -17.86
CA GLU A 261 -10.69 16.96 -18.57
C GLU A 261 -11.03 16.63 -20.03
N LYS A 262 -12.20 17.10 -20.49
CA LYS A 262 -12.64 16.87 -21.87
C LYS A 262 -11.88 17.77 -22.83
N ILE A 263 -11.43 17.17 -23.93
CA ILE A 263 -10.70 17.86 -25.00
C ILE A 263 -11.32 17.51 -26.36
N SER A 264 -11.42 18.49 -27.26
CA SER A 264 -11.93 18.23 -28.61
C SER A 264 -10.86 17.56 -29.47
N PHE A 265 -11.28 16.80 -30.47
CA PHE A 265 -10.35 16.19 -31.42
C PHE A 265 -9.51 17.25 -32.18
N GLU A 266 -10.12 18.39 -32.53
CA GLU A 266 -9.45 19.52 -33.18
C GLU A 266 -8.34 20.10 -32.30
N GLN A 267 -8.55 20.18 -30.98
CA GLN A 267 -7.52 20.62 -30.04
C GLN A 267 -6.36 19.62 -29.99
N VAL A 268 -6.63 18.31 -29.98
CA VAL A 268 -5.59 17.28 -30.07
C VAL A 268 -4.79 17.42 -31.39
N MET A 269 -5.48 17.67 -32.50
CA MET A 269 -4.85 17.89 -33.81
C MET A 269 -3.98 19.16 -33.83
N LEU A 270 -4.42 20.26 -33.19
CA LEU A 270 -3.64 21.48 -33.05
C LEU A 270 -2.42 21.28 -32.14
N HIS A 271 -2.54 20.48 -31.08
CA HIS A 271 -1.40 20.09 -30.24
C HIS A 271 -0.37 19.25 -31.00
N ASN A 272 -0.82 18.44 -31.97
CA ASN A 272 0.01 17.60 -32.85
C ASN A 272 1.17 16.89 -32.11
N PRO A 273 0.87 16.06 -31.09
CA PRO A 273 1.88 15.49 -30.20
C PRO A 273 2.89 14.60 -30.93
N ASP A 274 4.12 14.54 -30.38
CA ASP A 274 5.16 13.61 -30.80
C ASP A 274 4.93 12.19 -30.27
N VAL A 275 4.32 12.09 -29.09
CA VAL A 275 4.01 10.84 -28.38
C VAL A 275 2.60 10.91 -27.81
N ILE A 276 1.85 9.82 -27.94
CA ILE A 276 0.57 9.63 -27.24
C ILE A 276 0.74 8.50 -26.21
N LEU A 277 0.46 8.81 -24.95
CA LEU A 277 0.31 7.80 -23.90
C LEU A 277 -1.17 7.45 -23.79
N VAL A 278 -1.50 6.16 -23.74
CA VAL A 278 -2.88 5.68 -23.71
C VAL A 278 -3.15 4.92 -22.43
N MET A 279 -4.27 5.22 -21.76
CA MET A 279 -4.73 4.46 -20.60
C MET A 279 -5.59 3.24 -21.01
N GLU A 280 -6.54 3.41 -21.92
CA GLU A 280 -7.50 2.38 -22.30
C GLU A 280 -7.05 1.55 -23.51
N ASN A 281 -6.96 0.23 -23.32
CA ASN A 281 -6.61 -0.71 -24.40
C ASN A 281 -7.58 -0.66 -25.60
N VAL A 282 -8.84 -0.28 -25.38
CA VAL A 282 -9.84 -0.12 -26.46
C VAL A 282 -9.42 1.00 -27.40
N PHE A 283 -9.07 2.17 -26.86
CA PHE A 283 -8.60 3.30 -27.66
C PHE A 283 -7.25 2.99 -28.34
N TYR A 284 -6.32 2.37 -27.60
CA TYR A 284 -5.02 1.97 -28.17
C TYR A 284 -5.15 1.09 -29.42
N LYS A 285 -6.13 0.18 -29.45
CA LYS A 285 -6.38 -0.68 -30.61
C LYS A 285 -7.01 0.07 -31.78
N SER A 286 -7.93 1.01 -31.51
CA SER A 286 -8.69 1.70 -32.56
C SER A 286 -7.95 2.88 -33.19
N VAL A 287 -7.07 3.56 -32.44
CA VAL A 287 -6.39 4.80 -32.85
C VAL A 287 -5.59 4.67 -34.15
N PHE A 288 -5.02 3.49 -34.43
CA PHE A 288 -4.25 3.25 -35.65
C PHE A 288 -5.14 3.08 -36.91
N SER A 289 -6.37 2.63 -36.72
CA SER A 289 -7.35 2.42 -37.80
C SER A 289 -8.25 3.62 -38.07
N ASP A 290 -8.36 4.56 -37.13
CA ASP A 290 -9.23 5.73 -37.28
C ASP A 290 -8.57 6.78 -38.21
N PRO A 291 -9.17 7.08 -39.39
CA PRO A 291 -8.61 8.03 -40.35
C PRO A 291 -8.42 9.45 -39.80
N ARG A 292 -9.20 9.83 -38.77
CA ARG A 292 -9.05 11.13 -38.10
C ARG A 292 -7.69 11.21 -37.42
N TRP A 293 -7.35 10.19 -36.63
CA TRP A 293 -6.13 10.13 -35.83
C TRP A 293 -4.86 9.94 -36.67
N GLN A 294 -4.96 9.32 -37.85
CA GLN A 294 -3.82 9.14 -38.77
C GLN A 294 -3.17 10.46 -39.24
N ARG A 295 -3.80 11.62 -39.02
CA ARG A 295 -3.20 12.92 -39.32
C ARG A 295 -2.22 13.40 -38.25
N ILE A 296 -2.30 12.87 -37.03
CA ILE A 296 -1.47 13.27 -35.88
C ILE A 296 -0.06 12.65 -36.00
N LYS A 297 0.98 13.45 -35.73
CA LYS A 297 2.39 13.05 -35.83
C LYS A 297 2.72 11.77 -35.07
N ALA A 298 2.30 11.65 -33.81
CA ALA A 298 2.50 10.45 -33.00
C ALA A 298 1.95 9.18 -33.67
N VAL A 299 0.74 9.24 -34.24
CA VAL A 299 0.09 8.08 -34.87
C VAL A 299 0.80 7.70 -36.17
N LYS A 300 1.13 8.69 -37.02
CA LYS A 300 1.92 8.47 -38.25
C LYS A 300 3.24 7.77 -37.98
N ASN A 301 3.92 8.19 -36.91
CA ASN A 301 5.22 7.67 -36.52
C ASN A 301 5.14 6.43 -35.61
N LYS A 302 3.93 5.88 -35.37
CA LYS A 302 3.68 4.76 -34.46
C LYS A 302 4.23 4.98 -33.04
N LYS A 303 4.27 6.23 -32.59
CA LYS A 303 4.65 6.64 -31.23
C LYS A 303 3.42 6.78 -30.32
N VAL A 304 2.61 5.74 -30.29
CA VAL A 304 1.45 5.61 -29.41
C VAL A 304 1.74 4.43 -28.50
N TYR A 305 1.68 4.65 -27.17
CA TYR A 305 2.10 3.65 -26.19
C TYR A 305 1.00 3.43 -25.16
N LEU A 306 0.57 2.18 -25.02
CA LEU A 306 -0.34 1.77 -23.96
C LEU A 306 0.44 1.62 -22.66
N ILE A 307 0.00 2.32 -21.63
CA ILE A 307 0.64 2.33 -20.32
C ILE A 307 0.59 0.93 -19.70
N PRO A 308 1.72 0.37 -19.23
CA PRO A 308 1.75 -0.86 -18.45
C PRO A 308 0.87 -0.75 -17.20
N ASN A 309 0.10 -1.80 -16.92
CA ASN A 309 -0.92 -1.77 -15.88
C ASN A 309 -0.98 -3.04 -15.03
N GLN A 310 0.12 -3.81 -15.00
CA GLN A 310 0.21 -5.04 -14.22
C GLN A 310 1.19 -4.87 -13.05
N PRO A 311 0.85 -5.36 -11.84
CA PRO A 311 -0.52 -5.59 -11.35
C PRO A 311 -1.26 -4.28 -11.08
N PHE A 312 -0.52 -3.18 -10.90
CA PHE A 312 -1.06 -1.84 -10.68
C PHE A 312 -0.66 -0.94 -11.86
N ASN A 313 -1.38 0.17 -12.05
CA ASN A 313 -1.06 1.13 -13.12
C ASN A 313 0.31 1.79 -12.87
N TRP A 314 1.17 1.85 -13.89
CA TRP A 314 2.52 2.42 -13.76
C TRP A 314 2.57 3.93 -13.84
N PHE A 315 1.49 4.58 -14.25
CA PHE A 315 1.48 6.00 -14.54
C PHE A 315 0.53 6.76 -13.63
N ASP A 316 -0.73 6.32 -13.59
CA ASP A 316 -1.77 7.17 -13.04
C ASP A 316 -2.80 6.52 -12.12
N ARG A 317 -3.81 5.78 -12.60
CA ARG A 317 -5.00 5.46 -11.77
C ARG A 317 -4.94 4.04 -11.16
N PRO A 318 -4.77 3.88 -9.83
CA PRO A 318 -4.50 4.90 -8.81
C PRO A 318 -3.01 5.29 -8.73
N PRO A 319 -2.71 6.52 -8.25
CA PRO A 319 -1.33 6.95 -8.03
C PRO A 319 -0.66 5.98 -7.07
N SER A 320 0.52 5.48 -7.41
CA SER A 320 1.22 4.49 -6.58
C SER A 320 2.74 4.54 -6.77
N PHE A 321 3.47 3.79 -5.94
CA PHE A 321 4.92 3.65 -6.05
C PHE A 321 5.36 3.08 -7.42
N MET A 322 4.45 2.43 -8.18
CA MET A 322 4.73 1.97 -9.55
C MET A 322 5.15 3.12 -10.47
N ARG A 323 4.77 4.36 -10.15
CA ARG A 323 5.20 5.57 -10.84
C ARG A 323 6.72 5.72 -10.92
N LEU A 324 7.47 5.15 -9.99
CA LEU A 324 8.93 5.13 -10.05
C LEU A 324 9.41 4.30 -11.25
N LEU A 325 8.85 3.12 -11.47
CA LEU A 325 9.15 2.31 -12.66
C LEU A 325 8.56 2.94 -13.93
N GLY A 326 7.34 3.49 -13.84
CA GLY A 326 6.70 4.22 -14.93
C GLY A 326 7.49 5.43 -15.42
N ALA A 327 8.15 6.16 -14.53
CA ALA A 327 9.02 7.28 -14.90
C ALA A 327 10.21 6.82 -15.74
N LYS A 328 10.88 5.73 -15.34
CA LYS A 328 11.98 5.12 -16.12
C LYS A 328 11.50 4.60 -17.48
N TRP A 329 10.36 3.91 -17.51
CA TRP A 329 9.72 3.43 -18.74
C TRP A 329 9.43 4.59 -19.70
N LEU A 330 8.83 5.67 -19.19
CA LEU A 330 8.49 6.84 -19.99
C LEU A 330 9.75 7.56 -20.49
N ALA A 331 10.75 7.76 -19.64
CA ALA A 331 12.03 8.35 -20.02
C ALA A 331 12.69 7.58 -21.19
N ASN A 332 12.65 6.25 -21.15
CA ASN A 332 13.19 5.38 -22.21
C ASN A 332 12.47 5.58 -23.55
N ILE A 333 11.15 5.77 -23.51
CA ILE A 333 10.33 6.04 -24.70
C ILE A 333 10.58 7.45 -25.25
N LEU A 334 10.63 8.46 -24.38
CA LEU A 334 10.76 9.86 -24.80
C LEU A 334 12.17 10.17 -25.30
N TYR A 335 13.20 9.60 -24.66
CA TYR A 335 14.60 9.95 -24.92
C TYR A 335 15.51 8.71 -25.01
N PRO A 336 15.28 7.77 -25.94
CA PRO A 336 16.07 6.53 -26.02
C PRO A 336 17.58 6.76 -26.21
N GLU A 337 17.97 7.85 -26.88
CA GLU A 337 19.38 8.22 -27.08
C GLU A 337 20.08 8.74 -25.81
N ARG A 338 19.31 9.19 -24.81
CA ARG A 338 19.83 9.78 -23.57
C ARG A 338 19.52 8.95 -22.33
N TYR A 339 18.47 8.13 -22.38
CA TYR A 339 18.04 7.25 -21.33
C TYR A 339 17.83 5.84 -21.90
N HIS A 340 18.86 5.03 -21.81
CA HIS A 340 18.94 3.69 -22.40
C HIS A 340 18.98 2.59 -21.32
N ALA A 341 18.07 2.69 -20.35
CA ALA A 341 17.90 1.63 -19.35
C ALA A 341 17.46 0.32 -20.02
N ASN A 342 18.00 -0.82 -19.55
CA ASN A 342 17.46 -2.13 -19.91
C ASN A 342 16.15 -2.34 -19.15
N MET A 343 15.03 -1.94 -19.76
CA MET A 343 13.72 -1.97 -19.09
C MET A 343 13.26 -3.37 -18.69
N VAL A 344 13.71 -4.43 -19.38
CA VAL A 344 13.41 -5.81 -18.97
C VAL A 344 14.07 -6.09 -17.62
N LYS A 345 15.36 -5.83 -17.50
CA LYS A 345 16.10 -6.02 -16.25
C LYS A 345 15.58 -5.14 -15.12
N GLU A 346 15.33 -3.86 -15.42
CA GLU A 346 14.76 -2.91 -14.47
C GLU A 346 13.39 -3.38 -13.95
N THR A 347 12.54 -3.91 -14.82
CA THR A 347 11.23 -4.46 -14.44
C THR A 347 11.38 -5.67 -13.52
N GLN A 348 12.32 -6.59 -13.82
CA GLN A 348 12.58 -7.75 -12.97
C GLN A 348 13.07 -7.33 -11.58
N GLU A 349 14.03 -6.39 -11.50
CA GLU A 349 14.56 -5.87 -10.25
C GLU A 349 13.48 -5.15 -9.44
N PHE A 350 12.67 -4.30 -10.08
CA PHE A 350 11.58 -3.60 -9.43
C PHE A 350 10.48 -4.53 -8.92
N PHE A 351 10.08 -5.53 -9.70
CA PHE A 351 9.05 -6.49 -9.30
C PHE A 351 9.53 -7.35 -8.14
N LYS A 352 10.80 -7.77 -8.15
CA LYS A 352 11.38 -8.46 -7.02
C LYS A 352 11.41 -7.57 -5.79
N LEU A 353 11.88 -6.34 -5.93
CA LEU A 353 12.05 -5.39 -4.84
C LEU A 353 10.71 -5.00 -4.23
N PHE A 354 9.76 -4.46 -5.00
CA PHE A 354 8.51 -3.89 -4.48
C PHE A 354 7.36 -4.88 -4.41
N LEU A 355 7.30 -5.83 -5.36
CA LEU A 355 6.18 -6.77 -5.47
C LEU A 355 6.49 -8.13 -4.85
N GLY A 356 7.76 -8.45 -4.61
CA GLY A 356 8.20 -9.76 -4.15
C GLY A 356 7.99 -10.87 -5.19
N ILE A 357 8.01 -10.51 -6.49
CA ILE A 357 7.77 -11.42 -7.61
C ILE A 357 9.01 -11.52 -8.48
N ASP A 358 9.55 -12.74 -8.66
CA ASP A 358 10.63 -13.02 -9.58
C ASP A 358 10.08 -13.25 -10.99
N LEU A 359 10.20 -12.25 -11.86
CA LEU A 359 9.84 -12.38 -13.28
C LEU A 359 10.99 -12.95 -14.10
N ASN A 360 10.69 -13.89 -14.99
CA ASN A 360 11.60 -14.21 -16.09
C ASN A 360 11.52 -13.12 -17.20
N ALA A 361 12.47 -13.16 -18.14
CA ALA A 361 12.56 -12.14 -19.19
C ALA A 361 11.31 -12.08 -20.10
N ARG A 362 10.61 -13.20 -20.31
CA ARG A 362 9.39 -13.25 -21.12
C ARG A 362 8.24 -12.56 -20.38
N GLU A 363 8.09 -12.82 -19.10
CA GLU A 363 7.06 -12.20 -18.26
C GLU A 363 7.30 -10.69 -18.12
N ALA A 364 8.54 -10.27 -17.89
CA ALA A 364 8.89 -8.84 -17.85
C ALA A 364 8.56 -8.11 -19.17
N LYS A 365 8.86 -8.72 -20.33
CA LYS A 365 8.46 -8.18 -21.64
C LYS A 365 6.93 -8.10 -21.80
N ALA A 366 6.22 -9.14 -21.36
CA ALA A 366 4.75 -9.16 -21.43
C ALA A 366 4.13 -8.02 -20.60
N VAL A 367 4.65 -7.74 -19.41
CA VAL A 367 4.22 -6.61 -18.58
C VAL A 367 4.53 -5.26 -19.22
N LEU A 368 5.72 -5.12 -19.82
CA LEU A 368 6.12 -3.94 -20.58
C LEU A 368 5.31 -3.73 -21.87
N ARG A 369 4.50 -4.73 -22.26
CA ARG A 369 3.75 -4.78 -23.53
C ARG A 369 4.69 -4.69 -24.74
N GLN A 370 5.86 -5.33 -24.64
CA GLN A 370 6.90 -5.42 -25.68
C GLN A 370 7.01 -6.82 -26.30
#